data_AF-A0A7S2FUN1-F1
#
_entry.id   AF-A0A7S2FUN1-F1
#
_cell.length_a   1.000
_cell.length_b   1.000
_cell.length_c   1.000
_cell.angle_alpha   90.00
_cell.angle_beta   90.00
_cell.angle_gamma   90.00
#
_symmetry.space_group_name_H-M   'P 1'
#
loop_
_entity.id
_entity.type
_entity.pdbx_description
1 polymer ?
#
loop_
_entity_poly.entity_id
_entity_poly.type
_entity_poly.pdbx_seq_one_letter_code
_entity_poly.pdbx_strand_id
1 'polypeptide(L)'
;VNCCTIDWFNAWPEDALYSVAHVKLEEKCTECGISQYVDPLCKMALSIHQSVEKETAKFFDQLKRYNYTTPTSYLELIQLYINMLSKEQERVTSAEGRYRGGLQKITE
;
A
#
# COMPACT_ATOMS: atom_id res chain seq x y z
N VAL A 1 19.27 -0.19 35.54
CA VAL A 1 17.93 -0.54 35.04
C VAL A 1 17.22 -1.30 36.16
N ASN A 2 16.47 -0.62 37.05
CA ASN A 2 16.07 -1.24 38.34
C ASN A 2 14.56 -1.23 38.67
N CYS A 3 13.67 -0.65 37.85
CA CYS A 3 12.20 -0.71 38.09
C CYS A 3 11.35 -0.64 36.80
N CYS A 4 11.90 -1.01 35.64
CA CYS A 4 11.14 -1.12 34.39
C CYS A 4 11.49 -2.41 33.65
N THR A 5 10.48 -3.16 33.21
CA THR A 5 10.64 -4.28 32.28
C THR A 5 11.04 -3.73 30.92
N ILE A 6 12.12 -4.22 30.35
CA ILE A 6 12.52 -3.88 28.98
C ILE A 6 11.66 -4.70 28.03
N ASP A 7 10.96 -4.02 27.11
CA ASP A 7 10.24 -4.64 26.01
C ASP A 7 10.95 -4.30 24.69
N TRP A 8 11.30 -5.32 23.90
CA TRP A 8 12.11 -5.19 22.69
C TRP A 8 11.22 -5.25 21.45
N PHE A 9 11.24 -4.18 20.66
CA PHE A 9 10.54 -4.13 19.39
C PHE A 9 11.52 -4.35 18.24
N ASN A 10 11.31 -5.44 17.50
CA ASN A 10 12.07 -5.75 16.30
C ASN A 10 11.32 -5.25 15.06
N ALA A 11 12.04 -5.19 13.93
CA ALA A 11 11.40 -5.04 12.63
C ALA A 11 10.32 -6.11 12.44
N TRP A 12 9.24 -5.76 11.74
CA TRP A 12 8.14 -6.69 11.52
C TRP A 12 8.61 -7.86 10.64
N PRO A 13 8.36 -9.12 11.04
CA PRO A 13 8.63 -10.26 10.18
C PRO A 13 7.71 -10.26 8.96
N GLU A 14 8.06 -11.06 7.95
CA GLU A 14 7.28 -11.20 6.72
C GLU A 14 5.81 -11.54 6.99
N ASP A 15 5.55 -12.47 7.92
CA ASP A 15 4.20 -12.88 8.30
C ASP A 15 3.39 -11.72 8.90
N ALA A 16 4.03 -10.86 9.70
CA ALA A 16 3.36 -9.70 10.28
C ALA A 16 3.05 -8.65 9.20
N LEU A 17 4.00 -8.37 8.31
CA LEU A 17 3.79 -7.47 7.16
C LEU A 17 2.63 -7.98 6.29
N TYR A 18 2.65 -9.27 5.94
CA TYR A 18 1.58 -9.89 5.16
C TYR A 18 0.23 -9.82 5.88
N SER A 19 0.17 -10.18 7.16
CA SER A 19 -1.08 -10.16 7.93
C SER A 19 -1.66 -8.76 8.02
N VAL A 20 -0.84 -7.74 8.26
CA VAL A 20 -1.29 -6.34 8.34
C VAL A 20 -1.79 -5.85 6.97
N ALA A 21 -1.09 -6.17 5.89
CA ALA A 21 -1.53 -5.85 4.54
C ALA A 21 -2.86 -6.55 4.18
N HIS A 22 -3.00 -7.81 4.54
CA HIS A 22 -4.20 -8.59 4.28
C HIS A 22 -5.41 -7.97 4.95
N VAL A 23 -5.34 -7.70 6.26
CA VAL A 23 -6.44 -7.07 7.00
C VAL A 23 -6.83 -5.73 6.38
N LYS A 24 -5.85 -4.86 6.06
CA LYS A 24 -6.14 -3.55 5.44
C LYS A 24 -6.74 -3.64 4.04
N LEU A 25 -6.24 -4.55 3.21
CA LEU A 25 -6.71 -4.69 1.82
C LEU A 25 -8.05 -5.42 1.75
N GLU A 26 -8.29 -6.37 2.65
CA GLU A 26 -9.56 -7.09 2.79
C GLU A 26 -10.67 -6.16 3.25
N GLU A 27 -10.41 -5.26 4.20
CA GLU A 27 -11.37 -4.23 4.64
C GLU A 27 -11.87 -3.37 3.46
N LYS A 28 -11.01 -3.11 2.48
CA LYS A 28 -11.30 -2.28 1.30
C LYS A 28 -11.59 -3.07 0.03
N CYS A 29 -11.62 -4.40 0.09
CA CYS A 29 -11.64 -5.22 -1.12
C CYS A 29 -12.93 -5.08 -1.93
N THR A 30 -14.07 -4.94 -1.25
CA THR A 30 -15.39 -4.78 -1.88
C THR A 30 -15.55 -3.41 -2.51
N GLU A 31 -15.11 -2.36 -1.83
CA GLU A 31 -15.18 -0.97 -2.30
C GLU A 31 -14.30 -0.76 -3.55
N CYS A 32 -13.09 -1.32 -3.53
CA CYS A 32 -12.14 -1.20 -4.63
C CYS A 32 -12.29 -2.27 -5.73
N GLY A 33 -13.13 -3.28 -5.55
CA GLY A 33 -13.29 -4.38 -6.52
C GLY A 33 -12.04 -5.27 -6.67
N ILE A 34 -11.25 -5.42 -5.60
CA ILE A 34 -9.94 -6.12 -5.61
C ILE A 34 -9.94 -7.45 -4.87
N SER A 35 -11.11 -8.02 -4.52
CA SER A 35 -11.22 -9.26 -3.74
C SER A 35 -10.33 -10.41 -4.25
N GLN A 36 -10.28 -10.63 -5.57
CA GLN A 36 -9.43 -11.66 -6.20
C GLN A 36 -7.92 -11.34 -6.19
N TYR A 37 -7.55 -10.10 -5.89
CA TYR A 37 -6.17 -9.60 -5.92
C TYR A 37 -5.58 -9.33 -4.54
N VAL A 38 -6.32 -9.59 -3.45
CA VAL A 38 -5.83 -9.29 -2.09
C VAL A 38 -4.50 -10.00 -1.79
N ASP A 39 -4.41 -11.31 -1.96
CA ASP A 39 -3.18 -12.10 -1.75
C ASP A 39 -1.98 -11.59 -2.59
N PRO A 40 -2.09 -11.45 -3.93
CA PRO A 40 -0.97 -10.94 -4.72
C PRO A 40 -0.58 -9.49 -4.38
N LEU A 41 -1.55 -8.64 -4.00
CA LEU A 41 -1.26 -7.27 -3.53
C LEU A 41 -0.52 -7.27 -2.19
N CYS A 42 -0.85 -8.17 -1.27
CA CYS A 42 -0.12 -8.33 -0.01
C CYS A 42 1.34 -8.73 -0.27
N LYS A 43 1.56 -9.73 -1.14
CA LYS A 43 2.91 -10.17 -1.55
C LYS A 43 3.70 -9.05 -2.23
N MET A 44 3.03 -8.24 -3.06
CA MET A 44 3.64 -7.07 -3.69
C MET A 44 4.05 -6.02 -2.65
N ALA A 45 3.16 -5.68 -1.71
CA ALA A 45 3.47 -4.73 -0.64
C ALA A 45 4.66 -5.20 0.21
N LEU A 46 4.69 -6.48 0.57
CA LEU A 46 5.83 -7.10 1.26
C LEU A 46 7.14 -6.94 0.45
N SER A 47 7.12 -7.33 -0.82
CA SER A 47 8.30 -7.24 -1.69
C SER A 47 8.80 -5.80 -1.85
N ILE A 48 7.89 -4.82 -1.93
CA ILE A 48 8.26 -3.41 -2.01
C ILE A 48 8.95 -2.96 -0.71
N HIS A 49 8.37 -3.29 0.45
CA HIS A 49 8.93 -2.89 1.74
C HIS A 49 10.35 -3.44 1.93
N GLN A 50 10.54 -4.74 1.69
CA GLN A 50 11.84 -5.40 1.82
C GLN A 50 12.86 -4.87 0.81
N SER A 51 12.41 -4.49 -0.39
CA SER A 51 13.28 -3.84 -1.39
C SER A 51 13.80 -2.52 -0.85
N VAL A 52 12.92 -1.67 -0.30
CA VAL A 52 13.31 -0.38 0.29
C VAL A 52 14.25 -0.54 1.47
N GLU A 53 14.08 -1.58 2.30
CA GLU A 53 15.03 -1.89 3.39
C GLU A 53 16.43 -2.19 2.86
N LYS A 54 16.53 -3.02 1.82
CA LYS A 54 17.82 -3.35 1.18
C LYS A 54 18.47 -2.12 0.54
N GLU A 55 17.68 -1.30 -0.17
CA GLU A 55 18.18 -0.09 -0.80
C GLU A 55 18.58 0.98 0.23
N THR A 56 17.90 1.04 1.37
CA THR A 56 18.26 1.93 2.49
C THR A 56 19.64 1.60 3.04
N ALA A 57 19.98 0.33 3.20
CA ALA A 57 21.32 -0.09 3.62
C ALA A 57 22.38 0.32 2.58
N LYS A 58 22.13 0.07 1.29
CA LYS A 58 23.04 0.48 0.20
C LYS A 58 23.22 2.00 0.14
N PHE A 59 22.14 2.75 0.36
CA PHE A 59 22.18 4.21 0.35
C PHE A 59 23.06 4.76 1.47
N PHE A 60 22.99 4.15 2.67
CA PHE A 60 23.91 4.48 3.75
C PHE A 60 25.36 4.15 3.40
N ASP A 61 25.62 3.00 2.78
CA ASP A 61 26.98 2.62 2.40
C ASP A 61 27.61 3.61 1.41
N GLN A 62 26.83 4.07 0.43
CA GLN A 62 27.30 4.95 -0.64
C GLN A 62 27.39 6.42 -0.21
N LEU A 63 26.36 6.93 0.48
CA LEU A 63 26.20 8.37 0.73
C LEU A 63 26.30 8.75 2.20
N LYS A 64 26.42 7.77 3.11
CA LYS A 64 26.46 7.96 4.58
C LYS A 64 25.26 8.75 5.09
N ARG A 65 24.11 8.60 4.42
CA ARG A 65 22.83 9.19 4.80
C ARG A 65 21.88 8.10 5.26
N TYR A 66 21.25 8.32 6.40
CA TYR A 66 20.26 7.40 6.93
C TYR A 66 18.88 7.68 6.32
N ASN A 67 18.25 6.62 5.83
CA ASN A 67 16.80 6.55 5.67
C ASN A 67 16.31 5.47 6.65
N TYR A 68 15.08 5.60 7.14
CA TYR A 68 14.51 4.63 8.07
C TYR A 68 13.22 4.08 7.48
N THR A 69 13.16 2.76 7.34
CA THR A 69 11.91 2.05 7.11
C THR A 69 11.21 1.89 8.46
N THR A 70 9.92 2.22 8.50
CA THR A 70 9.13 2.12 9.72
C THR A 70 7.84 1.37 9.44
N PRO A 71 7.23 0.72 10.45
CA PRO A 71 5.90 0.15 10.28
C PRO A 71 4.87 1.19 9.78
N THR A 72 5.02 2.46 10.19
CA THR A 72 4.18 3.57 9.72
C THR A 72 4.30 3.77 8.21
N SER A 73 5.53 3.81 7.65
CA SER A 73 5.70 3.99 6.21
C SER A 73 5.16 2.81 5.40
N TYR A 74 5.13 1.60 5.98
CA TYR A 74 4.45 0.45 5.38
C TYR A 74 2.93 0.62 5.33
N LEU A 75 2.32 1.09 6.41
CA LEU A 75 0.88 1.37 6.46
C LEU A 75 0.48 2.50 5.50
N GLU A 76 1.34 3.51 5.35
CA GLU A 76 1.18 4.60 4.39
C GLU A 76 1.27 4.11 2.95
N LEU A 77 2.17 3.17 2.63
CA LEU A 77 2.25 2.54 1.30
C LEU A 77 0.91 1.90 0.91
N ILE A 78 0.34 1.09 1.81
CA ILE A 78 -0.94 0.41 1.56
C ILE A 78 -2.08 1.43 1.42
N GLN A 79 -2.10 2.44 2.29
CA GLN A 79 -3.11 3.48 2.24
C GLN A 79 -3.03 4.31 0.94
N LEU A 80 -1.82 4.64 0.51
CA LEU A 80 -1.57 5.37 -0.73
C LEU A 80 -2.07 4.58 -1.93
N TYR A 81 -1.82 3.27 -1.98
CA TYR A 81 -2.33 2.40 -3.03
C TYR A 81 -3.85 2.45 -3.13
N ILE A 82 -4.56 2.28 -2.00
CA ILE A 82 -6.02 2.32 -1.95
C ILE A 82 -6.55 3.68 -2.44
N ASN A 83 -5.96 4.77 -1.96
CA ASN A 83 -6.36 6.12 -2.34
C ASN A 83 -6.14 6.39 -3.85
N MET A 84 -5.00 5.94 -4.39
CA MET A 84 -4.70 6.07 -5.82
C MET A 84 -5.68 5.27 -6.67
N LEU A 85 -6.00 4.04 -6.26
CA LEU A 85 -6.94 3.19 -6.98
C LEU A 85 -8.34 3.81 -7.04
N SER A 86 -8.85 4.29 -5.90
CA SER A 86 -10.14 4.98 -5.83
C SER A 86 -10.18 6.20 -6.75
N LYS A 87 -9.13 7.02 -6.74
CA LYS A 87 -9.03 8.21 -7.60
C LYS A 87 -9.03 7.86 -9.09
N GLU A 88 -8.33 6.80 -9.48
CA GLU A 88 -8.31 6.35 -10.88
C GLU A 88 -9.65 5.75 -11.30
N GLN A 89 -10.34 5.01 -10.44
CA GLN A 89 -11.68 4.49 -10.69
C GLN A 89 -12.69 5.62 -10.89
N GLU A 90 -12.65 6.66 -10.06
CA GLU A 90 -13.48 7.86 -10.19
C GLU A 90 -13.21 8.57 -11.52
N ARG A 91 -11.94 8.72 -11.88
CA ARG A 91 -11.52 9.35 -13.15
C ARG A 91 -12.05 8.58 -14.36
N VAL A 92 -11.94 7.25 -14.35
CA VAL A 92 -12.43 6.37 -15.44
C VAL A 92 -13.96 6.43 -15.53
N THR A 93 -14.65 6.27 -14.40
CA THR A 93 -16.13 6.32 -14.34
C THR A 93 -16.67 7.66 -14.84
N SER A 94 -16.02 8.76 -14.45
CA SER A 94 -16.38 10.10 -14.91
C SER A 94 -16.14 10.30 -16.41
N ALA A 95 -15.07 9.71 -16.95
CA ALA A 95 -14.83 9.73 -18.40
C ALA A 95 -15.90 8.94 -19.16
N GLU A 96 -16.24 7.73 -18.69
CA GLU A 96 -17.30 6.90 -19.27
C GLU A 96 -18.65 7.63 -19.28
N GLY A 97 -19.03 8.25 -18.16
CA GLY A 97 -20.29 9.00 -18.06
C GLY A 97 -20.37 10.15 -19.07
N ARG A 98 -19.27 10.87 -19.30
CA ARG A 98 -19.19 11.93 -20.33
C ARG A 98 -19.38 11.36 -21.74
N TYR A 99 -18.75 10.22 -22.05
CA TYR A 99 -18.91 9.57 -23.35
C TYR A 99 -20.35 9.09 -23.57
N ARG A 100 -20.97 8.45 -22.56
CA ARG A 100 -22.37 8.01 -22.64
C ARG A 100 -23.33 9.18 -22.86
N GLY A 101 -23.15 10.27 -22.12
CA GLY A 101 -23.94 11.49 -22.31
C GLY A 101 -23.76 12.12 -23.69
N GLY A 102 -22.54 12.08 -24.24
CA GLY A 102 -22.27 12.51 -25.62
C GLY A 102 -22.99 11.66 -26.66
N LEU A 103 -22.95 10.33 -26.53
CA LEU A 103 -23.65 9.40 -27.42
C LEU A 103 -25.17 9.56 -27.38
N GLN A 104 -25.75 9.75 -26.18
CA GLN A 104 -27.18 9.98 -26.03
C GLN A 104 -27.64 11.22 -26.81
N LYS A 105 -26.87 12.32 -26.74
CA LYS A 105 -27.16 13.56 -27.48
C LYS A 105 -27.03 13.44 -29.00
N ILE A 106 -26.25 12.47 -29.51
CA ILE A 106 -26.12 12.22 -30.95
C ILE A 106 -27.30 11.38 -31.47
N THR A 107 -27.88 10.56 -30.59
CA THR A 107 -28.96 9.62 -30.95
C THR A 107 -30.34 10.27 -30.87
N GLU A 108 -30.47 11.37 -30.11
CA GLU A 108 -31.63 12.28 -30.07
C GLU A 108 -31.65 13.22 -31.30
#